data_AF-A0AAW4UZX8-F1
#
_entry.id   AF-A0AAW4UZX8-F1
#
_cell.length_a   1.000
_cell.length_b   1.000
_cell.length_c   1.000
_cell.angle_alpha   90.00
_cell.angle_beta   90.00
_cell.angle_gamma   90.00
#
_symmetry.space_group_name_H-M   'P 1'
#
loop_
_entity.id
_entity.type
_entity.pdbx_description
1 polymer ?
#
loop_
_entity_poly.entity_id
_entity_poly.type
_entity_poly.pdbx_seq_one_letter_code
_entity_poly.pdbx_strand_id
1 'polypeptide(L)'
;VNQLRDRVGMPHLTVNVGFTDPKWPDWGYSLSPVLQEIRRERCIELAGEGFRFNDLKRWKAGKLLNNVLTYVGKRKPDGNLAIVYPNYTNPDLSYQAGKSRTWEDKMYLYPIPTGELQRNPQLLPQNPGW
;
A
#
# COMPACT_ATOMS: atom_id res chain seq x y z
N VAL A 1 16.16 -14.02 1.07
CA VAL A 1 15.87 -13.05 -0.02
C VAL A 1 16.71 -13.33 -1.26
N ASN A 2 18.02 -13.54 -1.16
CA ASN A 2 18.86 -13.78 -2.35
C ASN A 2 18.46 -15.02 -3.16
N GLN A 3 17.93 -16.08 -2.54
CA GLN A 3 17.35 -17.22 -3.27
C GLN A 3 16.22 -16.81 -4.26
N LEU A 4 15.40 -15.81 -3.91
CA LEU A 4 14.36 -15.29 -4.80
C LEU A 4 14.97 -14.47 -5.95
N ARG A 5 15.99 -13.67 -5.61
CA ARG A 5 16.69 -12.81 -6.57
C ARG A 5 17.49 -13.63 -7.59
N ASP A 6 18.15 -14.70 -7.14
CA ASP A 6 18.86 -15.66 -7.99
C ASP A 6 17.95 -16.30 -9.03
N ARG A 7 16.73 -16.70 -8.62
CA ARG A 7 15.73 -17.30 -9.51
C ARG A 7 15.41 -16.42 -10.73
N VAL A 8 15.52 -15.10 -10.60
CA VAL A 8 15.21 -14.12 -11.66
C VAL A 8 16.42 -13.35 -12.16
N GLY A 9 17.64 -13.78 -11.81
CA GLY A 9 18.89 -13.15 -12.26
C GLY A 9 19.15 -11.75 -11.68
N MET A 10 18.54 -11.41 -10.54
CA MET A 10 18.76 -10.13 -9.86
C MET A 10 20.03 -10.20 -8.98
N PRO A 11 20.84 -9.12 -8.90
CA PRO A 11 22.05 -9.07 -8.07
C PRO A 11 21.74 -9.37 -6.60
N HIS A 12 22.67 -9.93 -5.84
CA HIS A 12 22.44 -10.21 -4.42
C HIS A 12 22.21 -8.93 -3.61
N LEU A 13 21.29 -9.01 -2.64
CA LEU A 13 21.14 -7.99 -1.60
C LEU A 13 22.15 -8.26 -0.48
N THR A 14 22.86 -7.21 -0.07
CA THR A 14 23.78 -7.20 1.07
C THR A 14 23.13 -6.50 2.27
N VAL A 15 23.59 -6.80 3.48
CA VAL A 15 23.09 -6.13 4.71
C VAL A 15 23.40 -4.63 4.67
N ASN A 16 24.61 -4.28 4.22
CA ASN A 16 24.94 -2.91 3.86
C ASN A 16 24.57 -2.69 2.39
N VAL A 17 23.40 -2.11 2.16
CA VAL A 17 22.86 -1.85 0.81
C VAL A 17 23.74 -0.88 0.02
N GLY A 18 24.47 0.02 0.69
CA GLY A 18 25.46 0.91 0.05
C GLY A 18 24.87 2.05 -0.79
N PHE A 19 23.54 2.21 -0.83
CA PHE A 19 22.88 3.33 -1.50
C PHE A 19 21.60 3.76 -0.77
N THR A 20 21.12 4.95 -1.11
CA THR A 20 19.80 5.47 -0.74
C THR A 20 18.97 5.61 -1.99
N ASP A 21 17.78 5.02 -2.04
CA ASP A 21 16.86 5.21 -3.14
C ASP A 21 15.96 6.43 -2.88
N PRO A 22 16.01 7.49 -3.70
CA PRO A 22 15.14 8.65 -3.53
C PRO A 22 13.65 8.31 -3.77
N LYS A 23 13.33 7.14 -4.31
CA LYS A 23 11.97 6.65 -4.56
C LYS A 23 11.47 5.68 -3.49
N TRP A 24 12.20 5.47 -2.40
CA TRP A 24 11.65 4.72 -1.28
C TRP A 24 10.34 5.35 -0.80
N PRO A 25 9.29 4.55 -0.53
CA PRO A 25 8.04 5.10 -0.03
C PRO A 25 8.25 5.85 1.29
N ASP A 26 7.53 6.95 1.47
CA ASP A 26 7.41 7.57 2.80
C ASP A 26 6.49 6.69 3.66
N TRP A 27 7.12 5.88 4.51
CA TRP A 27 6.39 4.98 5.42
C TRP A 27 5.76 5.73 6.61
N GLY A 28 6.04 7.02 6.78
CA GLY A 28 5.67 7.79 7.97
C GLY A 28 6.57 7.51 9.18
N TYR A 29 7.62 6.71 9.00
CA TYR A 29 8.65 6.40 9.99
C TYR A 29 9.91 5.89 9.29
N SER A 30 11.06 5.99 9.98
CA SER A 30 12.35 5.57 9.42
C SER A 30 12.48 4.06 9.33
N LEU A 31 13.05 3.59 8.21
CA LEU A 31 13.43 2.21 7.99
C LEU A 31 14.90 2.13 7.58
N SER A 32 15.59 1.09 8.03
CA SER A 32 16.93 0.78 7.52
C SER A 32 16.86 0.48 6.01
N PRO A 33 17.89 0.82 5.22
CA PRO A 33 17.98 0.48 3.78
C PRO A 33 17.69 -0.98 3.47
N VAL A 34 18.22 -1.92 4.27
CA VAL A 34 17.97 -3.36 4.05
C VAL A 34 16.50 -3.74 4.20
N LEU A 35 15.79 -3.17 5.17
CA LEU A 35 14.36 -3.42 5.37
C LEU A 35 13.51 -2.76 4.27
N GLN A 36 13.93 -1.61 3.73
CA GLN A 36 13.30 -1.01 2.55
C GLN A 36 13.33 -1.99 1.37
N GLU A 37 14.50 -2.57 1.08
CA GLU A 37 14.68 -3.53 0.00
C GLU A 37 13.92 -4.84 0.25
N ILE A 38 13.91 -5.36 1.48
CA ILE A 38 13.11 -6.57 1.80
C ILE A 38 11.61 -6.32 1.57
N ARG A 39 11.09 -5.14 1.94
CA ARG A 39 9.68 -4.80 1.69
C ARG A 39 9.39 -4.62 0.19
N ARG A 40 10.36 -4.11 -0.58
CA ARG A 40 10.28 -4.01 -2.05
C ARG A 40 10.24 -5.39 -2.69
N GLU A 41 11.17 -6.28 -2.32
CA GLU A 41 11.20 -7.67 -2.79
C GLU A 41 9.87 -8.37 -2.53
N ARG A 42 9.33 -8.25 -1.32
CA ARG A 42 8.02 -8.82 -0.99
C ARG A 42 6.87 -8.24 -1.83
N CYS A 43 6.94 -6.95 -2.17
CA CYS A 43 5.94 -6.30 -3.02
C CYS A 43 6.01 -6.78 -4.47
N ILE A 44 7.20 -7.03 -4.99
CA ILE A 44 7.42 -7.49 -6.37
C ILE A 44 7.07 -8.96 -6.48
N GLU A 45 7.59 -9.79 -5.57
CA GLU A 45 7.41 -11.24 -5.58
C GLU A 45 5.94 -11.64 -5.48
N LEU A 46 5.18 -11.00 -4.58
CA LEU A 46 3.80 -11.36 -4.26
C LEU A 46 2.77 -10.42 -4.93
N ALA A 47 3.16 -9.75 -6.01
CA ALA A 47 2.29 -8.85 -6.74
C ALA A 47 1.09 -9.62 -7.32
N GLY A 48 -0.12 -9.17 -6.99
CA GLY A 48 -1.36 -9.84 -7.45
C GLY A 48 -1.83 -11.01 -6.58
N GLU A 49 -1.09 -11.38 -5.53
CA GLU A 49 -1.43 -12.53 -4.66
C GLU A 49 -2.19 -12.15 -3.37
N GLY A 50 -2.69 -10.92 -3.27
CA GLY A 50 -3.52 -10.47 -2.14
C GLY A 50 -2.77 -10.09 -0.86
N PHE A 51 -1.44 -10.19 -0.81
CA PHE A 51 -0.67 -9.84 0.40
C PHE A 51 -0.52 -8.35 0.65
N ARG A 52 -0.54 -7.53 -0.41
CA ARG A 52 -0.17 -6.11 -0.32
C ARG A 52 -0.99 -5.33 0.69
N PHE A 53 -2.30 -5.59 0.76
CA PHE A 53 -3.18 -4.87 1.69
C PHE A 53 -2.84 -5.18 3.15
N ASN A 54 -2.69 -6.47 3.48
CA ASN A 54 -2.33 -6.90 4.83
C ASN A 54 -0.90 -6.48 5.22
N ASP A 55 0.03 -6.45 4.26
CA ASP A 55 1.37 -5.92 4.46
C ASP A 55 1.35 -4.44 4.83
N LEU A 56 0.61 -3.61 4.09
CA LEU A 56 0.46 -2.19 4.42
C LEU A 56 -0.22 -1.98 5.77
N LYS A 57 -1.22 -2.79 6.11
CA LYS A 57 -1.92 -2.72 7.41
C LYS A 57 -0.99 -3.04 8.58
N ARG A 58 -0.29 -4.19 8.55
CA ARG A 58 0.63 -4.60 9.63
C ARG A 58 1.86 -3.71 9.74
N TRP A 59 2.25 -3.03 8.65
CA TRP A 59 3.30 -2.03 8.66
C TRP A 59 2.82 -0.63 9.04
N LYS A 60 1.54 -0.44 9.36
CA LYS A 60 0.96 0.89 9.64
C LYS A 60 1.29 1.91 8.53
N ALA A 61 1.20 1.46 7.27
CA ALA A 61 1.60 2.19 6.08
C ALA A 61 0.42 2.51 5.14
N GLY A 62 -0.80 2.53 5.68
CA GLY A 62 -2.03 2.71 4.89
C GLY A 62 -2.11 4.05 4.16
N LYS A 63 -1.46 5.11 4.67
CA LYS A 63 -1.39 6.43 4.01
C LYS A 63 -0.73 6.38 2.63
N LEU A 64 0.08 5.37 2.33
CA LEU A 64 0.60 5.15 0.97
C LEU A 64 -0.50 4.94 -0.08
N LEU A 65 -1.69 4.49 0.33
CA LEU A 65 -2.84 4.30 -0.56
C LEU A 65 -3.50 5.62 -0.98
N ASN A 66 -3.14 6.75 -0.36
CA ASN A 66 -3.58 8.07 -0.80
C ASN A 66 -2.86 8.53 -2.07
N ASN A 67 -1.76 7.85 -2.44
CA ASN A 67 -1.02 8.19 -3.64
C ASN A 67 -1.86 7.90 -4.89
N VAL A 68 -1.98 8.89 -5.76
CA VAL A 68 -2.74 8.83 -7.02
C VAL A 68 -2.27 7.73 -7.95
N LEU A 69 -0.98 7.37 -7.86
CA LEU A 69 -0.39 6.29 -8.63
C LEU A 69 -0.97 4.91 -8.27
N THR A 70 -1.68 4.77 -7.16
CA THR A 70 -2.28 3.48 -6.74
C THR A 70 -3.57 3.14 -7.47
N TYR A 71 -4.11 4.06 -8.28
CA TYR A 71 -5.38 3.88 -9.01
C TYR A 71 -5.35 4.37 -10.46
N VAL A 72 -4.15 4.63 -11.01
CA VAL A 72 -3.92 4.95 -12.42
C VAL A 72 -3.09 3.87 -13.10
N GLY A 73 -3.14 3.83 -14.43
CA GLY A 73 -2.53 2.80 -15.26
C GLY A 73 -1.26 3.27 -15.95
N LYS A 74 -0.91 2.59 -17.04
CA LYS A 74 0.27 2.87 -17.85
C LYS A 74 0.32 4.32 -18.35
N ARG A 75 1.53 4.80 -18.63
CA ARG A 75 1.73 6.03 -19.40
C ARG A 75 1.29 5.79 -20.85
N LYS A 76 0.47 6.70 -21.38
CA LYS A 76 0.00 6.74 -22.76
C LYS A 76 1.04 7.43 -23.67
N PRO A 77 0.92 7.29 -25.01
CA PRO A 77 1.82 7.95 -25.96
C PRO A 77 1.84 9.49 -25.85
N ASP A 78 0.74 10.09 -25.39
CA ASP A 78 0.62 11.52 -25.14
C ASP A 78 1.35 12.00 -23.87
N GLY A 79 2.03 11.09 -23.17
CA GLY A 79 2.75 11.38 -21.92
C GLY A 79 1.86 11.32 -20.66
N ASN A 80 0.54 11.29 -20.78
CA ASN A 80 -0.37 11.24 -19.64
C ASN A 80 -0.52 9.81 -19.09
N LEU A 81 -0.88 9.67 -17.81
CA LEU A 81 -1.24 8.37 -17.24
C LEU A 81 -2.67 7.98 -17.65
N ALA A 82 -2.89 6.69 -17.90
CA ALA A 82 -4.22 6.17 -18.19
C ALA A 82 -5.08 6.17 -16.92
N ILE A 83 -6.30 6.67 -17.01
CA ILE A 83 -7.27 6.60 -15.91
C ILE A 83 -7.93 5.23 -15.96
N VAL A 84 -7.65 4.38 -14.96
CA VAL A 84 -8.23 3.03 -14.85
C VAL A 84 -9.57 3.07 -14.14
N TYR A 85 -9.71 3.96 -13.15
CA TYR A 85 -10.90 4.09 -12.31
C TYR A 85 -11.46 5.52 -12.37
N PRO A 86 -12.25 5.87 -13.40
CA PRO A 86 -12.68 7.26 -13.63
C PRO A 86 -13.48 7.89 -12.50
N ASN A 87 -14.21 7.09 -11.72
CA ASN A 87 -14.95 7.57 -10.55
C ASN A 87 -14.04 7.95 -9.37
N TYR A 88 -12.77 7.54 -9.39
CA TYR A 88 -11.79 7.70 -8.32
C TYR A 88 -10.49 8.35 -8.81
N THR A 89 -10.51 9.09 -9.92
CA THR A 89 -9.30 9.73 -10.45
C THR A 89 -9.65 10.99 -11.24
N ASN A 90 -8.98 12.08 -10.91
CA ASN A 90 -9.04 13.29 -11.72
C ASN A 90 -8.01 13.25 -12.87
N PRO A 91 -8.30 13.84 -14.04
CA PRO A 91 -7.38 13.87 -15.17
C PRO A 91 -6.03 14.54 -14.88
N ASP A 92 -6.01 15.52 -13.99
CA ASP A 92 -4.82 16.26 -13.55
C ASP A 92 -4.06 15.55 -12.41
N LEU A 93 -4.53 14.37 -11.97
CA LEU A 93 -3.98 13.60 -10.86
C LEU A 93 -3.91 14.37 -9.54
N SER A 94 -4.74 15.40 -9.38
CA SER A 94 -4.88 16.11 -8.11
C SER A 94 -5.78 15.35 -7.13
N TYR A 95 -5.60 15.60 -5.84
CA TYR A 95 -6.50 15.09 -4.82
C TYR A 95 -7.85 15.81 -4.90
N GLN A 96 -8.95 15.05 -4.91
CA GLN A 96 -10.29 15.57 -4.73
C GLN A 96 -11.11 14.65 -3.82
N ALA A 97 -11.68 15.24 -2.77
CA ALA A 97 -12.58 14.52 -1.87
C ALA A 97 -13.74 13.87 -2.64
N GLY A 98 -14.03 12.61 -2.34
CA GLY A 98 -15.04 11.81 -3.05
C GLY A 98 -14.59 11.24 -4.40
N LYS A 99 -13.46 11.69 -4.95
CA LYS A 99 -12.86 11.18 -6.20
C LYS A 99 -11.41 10.71 -6.04
N SER A 100 -10.89 10.65 -4.82
CA SER A 100 -9.53 10.17 -4.55
C SER A 100 -9.56 9.22 -3.38
N ARG A 101 -8.73 8.17 -3.43
CA ARG A 101 -8.60 7.26 -2.30
C ARG A 101 -8.09 8.05 -1.09
N THR A 102 -8.76 7.84 0.04
CA THR A 102 -8.40 8.45 1.31
C THR A 102 -8.33 7.36 2.36
N TRP A 103 -7.20 7.30 3.06
CA TRP A 103 -6.95 6.40 4.15
C TRP A 103 -7.20 7.09 5.49
N GLU A 104 -8.04 6.48 6.31
CA GLU A 104 -8.26 6.82 7.71
C GLU A 104 -7.77 5.69 8.60
N ASP A 105 -7.25 6.01 9.79
CA ASP A 105 -6.63 5.00 10.66
C ASP A 105 -7.60 3.93 11.15
N LYS A 106 -8.92 4.22 11.19
CA LYS A 106 -9.96 3.19 11.43
C LYS A 106 -9.85 2.01 10.46
N MET A 107 -9.40 2.25 9.22
CA MET A 107 -9.29 1.24 8.16
C MET A 107 -8.19 0.19 8.42
N TYR A 108 -7.36 0.38 9.46
CA TYR A 108 -6.47 -0.68 9.94
C TYR A 108 -7.23 -1.88 10.52
N LEU A 109 -8.49 -1.72 10.93
CA LEU A 109 -9.34 -2.81 11.40
C LEU A 109 -10.61 -2.88 10.54
N TYR A 110 -11.18 -4.07 10.40
CA TYR A 110 -12.51 -4.21 9.80
C TYR A 110 -13.58 -3.89 10.86
N PRO A 111 -14.69 -3.24 10.51
CA PRO A 111 -15.79 -3.08 11.45
C PRO A 111 -16.37 -4.45 11.85
N ILE A 112 -16.71 -4.62 13.12
CA ILE A 112 -17.57 -5.73 13.56
C ILE A 112 -18.95 -5.49 12.92
N PRO A 113 -19.54 -6.45 12.21
CA PRO A 113 -20.83 -6.25 11.56
C PRO A 113 -21.91 -5.83 12.56
N THR A 114 -22.71 -4.81 12.22
CA THR A 114 -23.74 -4.25 13.12
C THR A 114 -24.73 -5.31 13.61
N GLY A 115 -25.09 -6.28 12.76
CA GLY A 115 -25.96 -7.39 13.14
C GLY A 115 -25.36 -8.28 14.24
N GLU A 116 -24.04 -8.46 14.26
CA GLU A 116 -23.37 -9.24 15.30
C GLU A 116 -23.33 -8.47 16.63
N LEU A 117 -23.13 -7.15 16.58
CA LEU A 117 -23.23 -6.30 17.78
C LEU A 117 -24.63 -6.31 18.39
N GLN A 118 -25.68 -6.34 17.56
CA GLN A 118 -27.07 -6.44 18.03
C GLN A 118 -27.38 -7.82 18.63
N ARG A 119 -26.83 -8.89 18.04
CA ARG A 119 -27.01 -10.28 18.52
C ARG A 119 -26.25 -10.53 19.82
N ASN A 120 -25.05 -9.98 19.95
CA ASN A 120 -24.21 -10.13 21.13
C ASN A 120 -23.65 -8.77 21.58
N PRO A 121 -24.34 -8.09 22.52
CA PRO A 121 -23.89 -6.81 23.08
C PRO A 121 -22.52 -6.87 23.78
N GLN A 122 -22.01 -8.08 24.14
CA GLN A 122 -20.68 -8.23 24.75
C GLN A 122 -19.53 -8.04 23.75
N LEU A 123 -19.82 -7.93 22.45
CA LEU A 123 -18.84 -7.58 21.42
C LEU A 123 -18.55 -6.08 21.38
N LEU A 124 -19.28 -5.26 22.13
CA LEU A 124 -18.98 -3.84 22.28
C LEU A 124 -17.72 -3.64 23.17
N PRO A 125 -16.95 -2.56 22.93
CA PRO A 125 -17.18 -1.53 21.91
C PRO A 125 -16.76 -1.99 20.50
N GLN A 126 -17.27 -1.28 19.49
CA GLN A 126 -16.81 -1.42 18.11
C GLN A 126 -15.30 -1.12 17.98
N ASN A 127 -14.68 -1.63 16.92
CA ASN A 127 -13.32 -1.26 16.55
C ASN A 127 -13.18 0.27 16.40
N PRO A 128 -12.07 0.89 16.85
CA PRO A 128 -11.94 2.34 16.91
C PRO A 128 -12.26 3.06 15.58
N GLY A 129 -13.18 4.03 15.64
CA GLY A 129 -13.57 4.89 14.54
C GLY A 129 -14.60 4.33 13.56
N TRP A 130 -15.04 3.08 13.74
CA TRP A 130 -16.14 2.46 13.02
C TRP A 130 -17.49 2.59 13.72
#